data_AF-A0A1M7JB32-F1
#
_entry.id   AF-A0A1M7JB32-F1
#
_cell.length_a   1.000
_cell.length_b   1.000
_cell.length_c   1.000
_cell.angle_alpha   90.00
_cell.angle_beta   90.00
_cell.angle_gamma   90.00
#
_symmetry.space_group_name_H-M   'P 1'
#
loop_
_entity.id
_entity.type
_entity.pdbx_description
1 polymer ?
#
loop_
_entity_poly.entity_id
_entity_poly.type
_entity_poly.pdbx_seq_one_letter_code
_entity_poly.pdbx_strand_id
1 'polypeptide(L)'
;MTTTGEQSGTHTSGAVRIDPQTVRRTVRPPADDALVTALAATAAAAARRALRGDRPEGTADAAAAPAPPTVPAATTVLADRPDGTVVRVGAVVAKAHAPGTDAAALAIRIAVAAHPLLRGILLPPLPGPPAPGPPAPGPPLPGAAQDPPAGGTGAPGAPGRQGPPGLLVQDGDPRVLATAPLVPPAPDGGAVRGRQVTAWPYGVPVDRHDPGAAPWAEAAVLLARLHTVPAAALGPLPPMRGPAKAALAVARLRGVADSAAGRTVRRAWRRLPAWARDEAPHPGPAALCHGDLHLGQLVRHPAPDGDWLLIDVDDLGTGPAAWDLARPAMWFAAGLLAPDAWAVFLAAYRAAGGPAVPESGDPWGQLDVPARALAVQTAAIGVAKAARDGRELDEAESELVATCARIAQLGPS
;
A
#
# COMPACT_ATOMS: atom_id res chain seq x y z
N MET A 1 3.21 -27.63 -61.65
CA MET A 1 2.67 -26.50 -62.43
C MET A 1 1.81 -25.68 -61.48
N THR A 2 2.36 -24.74 -60.70
CA THR A 2 2.53 -23.28 -61.01
C THR A 2 1.23 -22.67 -61.55
N THR A 3 0.51 -21.81 -60.83
CA THR A 3 0.82 -20.37 -60.59
C THR A 3 -0.10 -19.86 -59.46
N THR A 4 0.39 -19.25 -58.37
CA THR A 4 0.76 -17.82 -58.14
C THR A 4 -0.39 -16.82 -58.31
N GLY A 5 -0.72 -16.13 -57.21
CA GLY A 5 -1.67 -15.03 -57.15
C GLY A 5 -1.67 -14.39 -55.76
N GLU A 6 -0.60 -13.64 -55.45
CA GLU A 6 -0.52 -12.73 -54.32
C GLU A 6 -1.60 -11.65 -54.42
N GLN A 7 -2.37 -11.44 -53.36
CA GLN A 7 -3.02 -10.16 -53.10
C GLN A 7 -2.52 -9.62 -51.77
N SER A 8 -1.61 -8.66 -51.92
CA SER A 8 -1.11 -7.78 -50.89
C SER A 8 -2.25 -6.86 -50.45
N GLY A 9 -2.86 -7.15 -49.30
CA GLY A 9 -3.74 -6.25 -48.58
C GLY A 9 -2.95 -5.63 -47.45
N THR A 10 -2.47 -4.41 -47.65
CA THR A 10 -1.85 -3.57 -46.64
C THR A 10 -2.86 -3.31 -45.51
N HIS A 11 -2.83 -4.14 -44.47
CA HIS A 11 -3.45 -3.80 -43.19
C HIS A 11 -2.64 -2.66 -42.56
N THR A 12 -3.04 -1.42 -42.84
CA THR A 12 -2.77 -0.29 -41.96
C THR A 12 -3.39 -0.60 -40.60
N SER A 13 -2.59 -1.23 -39.74
CA SER A 13 -2.84 -1.39 -38.32
C SER A 13 -2.83 0.00 -37.70
N GLY A 14 -3.99 0.66 -37.72
CA GLY A 14 -4.24 1.84 -36.91
C GLY A 14 -4.23 1.39 -35.47
N ALA A 15 -3.07 1.51 -34.80
CA ALA A 15 -2.98 1.39 -33.36
C ALA A 15 -3.90 2.44 -32.73
N VAL A 16 -5.07 2.00 -32.31
CA VAL A 16 -6.03 2.80 -31.55
C VAL A 16 -5.36 3.12 -30.22
N ARG A 17 -4.89 4.36 -30.08
CA ARG A 17 -4.50 4.92 -28.79
C ARG A 17 -5.78 5.12 -27.98
N ILE A 18 -6.09 4.15 -27.13
CA ILE A 18 -7.05 4.34 -26.05
C ILE A 18 -6.40 5.30 -25.06
N ASP A 19 -6.85 6.55 -25.05
CA ASP A 19 -6.63 7.45 -23.91
C ASP A 19 -7.53 6.92 -22.77
N PRO A 20 -6.98 6.34 -21.68
CA PRO A 20 -7.81 5.75 -20.63
C PRO A 20 -8.55 6.79 -19.80
N GLN A 21 -8.48 8.09 -20.13
CA GLN A 21 -8.88 9.15 -19.21
C GLN A 21 -9.62 10.30 -19.90
N THR A 22 -10.89 10.08 -20.22
CA THR A 22 -11.88 11.17 -20.14
C THR A 22 -13.03 10.82 -19.20
N VAL A 23 -12.70 10.41 -17.97
CA VAL A 23 -13.66 10.48 -16.86
C VAL A 23 -13.73 11.93 -16.42
N ARG A 24 -14.75 12.67 -16.87
CA ARG A 24 -15.18 13.87 -16.15
C ARG A 24 -15.49 13.44 -14.72
N ARG A 25 -14.65 13.89 -13.77
CA ARG A 25 -14.89 13.74 -12.33
C ARG A 25 -16.31 14.23 -12.07
N THR A 26 -17.21 13.38 -11.58
CA THR A 26 -18.28 13.88 -10.73
C THR A 26 -17.60 14.50 -9.53
N VAL A 27 -17.66 15.84 -9.51
CA VAL A 27 -17.06 16.67 -8.46
C VAL A 27 -17.86 16.41 -7.20
N ARG A 28 -17.37 15.48 -6.36
CA ARG A 28 -17.57 15.62 -4.92
C ARG A 28 -17.08 17.03 -4.57
N PRO A 29 -17.77 17.78 -3.67
CA PRO A 29 -17.18 19.01 -3.16
C PRO A 29 -15.75 18.68 -2.71
N PRO A 30 -14.76 19.48 -3.12
CA PRO A 30 -13.37 19.26 -2.72
C PRO A 30 -13.31 19.06 -1.21
N ALA A 31 -12.32 18.29 -0.73
CA ALA A 31 -12.03 18.16 0.69
C ALA A 31 -12.22 19.52 1.36
N ASP A 32 -13.18 19.57 2.29
CA ASP A 32 -13.57 20.81 2.97
C ASP A 32 -12.31 21.48 3.53
N ASP A 33 -12.21 22.80 3.36
CA ASP A 33 -11.04 23.63 3.65
C ASP A 33 -10.41 23.34 5.02
N ALA A 34 -11.23 22.93 6.01
CA ALA A 34 -10.74 22.53 7.33
C ALA A 34 -9.88 21.25 7.32
N LEU A 35 -10.22 20.25 6.50
CA LEU A 35 -9.41 19.03 6.34
C LEU A 35 -8.09 19.36 5.64
N VAL A 36 -8.13 20.16 4.57
CA VAL A 36 -6.92 20.60 3.86
C VAL A 36 -6.01 21.40 4.80
N THR A 37 -6.60 22.31 5.59
CA THR A 37 -5.88 23.11 6.59
C THR A 37 -5.21 22.22 7.64
N ALA A 38 -5.93 21.24 8.18
CA ALA A 38 -5.38 20.31 9.16
C ALA A 38 -4.25 19.45 8.57
N LEU A 39 -4.40 18.98 7.33
CA LEU A 39 -3.33 18.24 6.64
C LEU A 39 -2.10 19.12 6.38
N ALA A 40 -2.29 20.37 5.97
CA ALA A 40 -1.21 21.34 5.79
C ALA A 40 -0.47 21.60 7.12
N ALA A 41 -1.20 21.74 8.23
CA ALA A 41 -0.63 21.90 9.55
C ALA A 41 0.21 20.68 9.97
N THR A 42 -0.30 19.46 9.72
CA THR A 42 0.42 18.21 9.97
C THR A 42 1.71 18.12 9.16
N ALA A 43 1.64 18.41 7.85
CA ALA A 43 2.81 18.42 6.97
C ALA A 43 3.86 19.45 7.43
N ALA A 44 3.42 20.67 7.77
CA ALA A 44 4.31 21.71 8.27
C ALA A 44 4.97 21.34 9.62
N ALA A 45 4.23 20.68 10.51
CA ALA A 45 4.76 20.20 11.79
C ALA A 45 5.80 19.09 11.60
N ALA A 46 5.56 18.15 10.66
CA ALA A 46 6.51 17.10 10.31
C ALA A 46 7.77 17.67 9.65
N ALA A 47 7.63 18.65 8.75
CA ALA A 47 8.78 19.36 8.16
C ALA A 47 9.66 20.03 9.23
N ARG A 48 9.05 20.70 10.22
CA ARG A 48 9.77 21.30 11.35
C ARG A 48 10.48 20.29 12.25
N ARG A 49 9.97 19.05 12.34
CA ARG A 49 10.61 17.98 13.12
C ARG A 49 11.81 17.41 12.38
N ALA A 50 11.67 17.12 11.08
CA ALA A 50 12.76 16.65 10.24
C ALA A 50 13.97 17.62 10.30
N LEU A 51 13.72 18.93 10.15
CA LEU A 51 14.76 19.96 10.25
C LEU A 51 15.45 20.06 11.63
N ARG A 52 14.80 19.60 12.71
CA ARG A 52 15.39 19.59 14.07
C ARG A 52 16.21 18.34 14.31
N GLY A 53 15.77 17.18 13.81
CA GLY A 53 16.51 15.93 13.91
C GLY A 53 17.86 15.95 13.18
N ASP A 54 17.98 16.77 12.13
CA ASP A 54 19.24 16.98 11.40
C ASP A 54 20.24 17.93 12.09
N ARG A 55 19.88 18.57 13.22
CA ARG A 55 20.83 19.41 13.98
C ARG A 55 21.63 18.57 14.96
N PRO A 56 22.96 18.75 15.06
CA PRO A 56 23.75 18.12 16.12
C PRO A 56 23.21 18.54 17.49
N GLU A 57 23.04 17.57 18.39
CA GLU A 57 22.50 17.77 19.74
C GLU A 57 23.35 18.78 20.51
N GLY A 58 22.81 19.99 20.72
CA GLY A 58 23.49 21.00 21.52
C GLY A 58 23.06 22.42 21.24
N THR A 59 21.81 22.77 21.58
CA THR A 59 21.41 24.07 22.17
C THR A 59 19.91 24.01 22.43
N ALA A 60 19.51 23.86 23.69
CA ALA A 60 18.12 24.03 24.10
C ALA A 60 17.82 25.52 24.13
N ASP A 61 16.95 25.99 23.23
CA ASP A 61 16.43 27.35 23.27
C ASP A 61 14.96 27.33 23.70
N ALA A 62 14.60 28.28 24.56
CA ALA A 62 13.37 28.28 25.34
C ALA A 62 12.10 28.29 24.44
N ALA A 63 11.15 27.42 24.78
CA ALA A 63 9.92 27.22 24.02
C ALA A 63 8.99 28.45 24.12
N ALA A 64 8.91 29.24 23.04
CA ALA A 64 7.81 30.17 22.83
C ALA A 64 6.51 29.41 22.55
N ALA A 65 5.38 29.91 23.08
CA ALA A 65 4.06 29.33 22.89
C ALA A 65 3.70 29.17 21.40
N PRO A 66 3.02 28.09 20.99
CA PRO A 66 2.75 27.83 19.59
C PRO A 66 1.75 28.86 19.03
N ALA A 67 2.20 29.69 18.10
CA ALA A 67 1.32 30.48 17.27
C ALA A 67 0.34 29.54 16.50
N PRO A 68 -0.92 29.96 16.28
CA PRO A 68 -1.88 29.15 15.53
C PRO A 68 -1.30 28.81 14.14
N PRO A 69 -1.53 27.59 13.62
CA PRO A 69 -0.99 27.18 12.33
C PRO A 69 -1.60 28.02 11.21
N THR A 70 -0.87 29.03 10.75
CA THR A 70 -1.17 29.69 9.48
C THR A 70 -0.84 28.71 8.35
N VAL A 71 -1.81 28.47 7.45
CA VAL A 71 -1.58 27.66 6.24
C VAL A 71 -0.41 28.27 5.48
N PRO A 72 0.71 27.56 5.26
CA PRO A 72 1.80 28.09 4.46
C PRO A 72 1.28 28.35 3.05
N ALA A 73 1.61 29.51 2.46
CA ALA A 73 1.20 29.89 1.10
C ALA A 73 1.59 28.85 0.00
N ALA A 74 2.46 27.90 0.33
CA ALA A 74 2.91 26.80 -0.54
C ALA A 74 2.17 25.46 -0.32
N THR A 75 0.89 25.49 0.08
CA THR A 75 0.08 24.28 0.25
C THR A 75 -0.48 23.82 -1.10
N THR A 76 -0.34 22.53 -1.43
CA THR A 76 -0.87 21.96 -2.67
C THR A 76 -1.66 20.68 -2.39
N VAL A 77 -2.91 20.60 -2.82
CA VAL A 77 -3.69 19.36 -2.77
C VAL A 77 -3.26 18.47 -3.94
N LEU A 78 -2.59 17.36 -3.63
CA LEU A 78 -2.11 16.41 -4.65
C LEU A 78 -3.21 15.44 -5.10
N ALA A 79 -4.07 15.03 -4.16
CA ALA A 79 -5.19 14.14 -4.45
C ALA A 79 -6.33 14.39 -3.46
N ASP A 80 -7.55 14.27 -3.95
CA ASP A 80 -8.74 14.17 -3.12
C ASP A 80 -9.70 13.15 -3.73
N ARG A 81 -9.74 11.97 -3.10
CA ARG A 81 -10.40 10.77 -3.58
C ARG A 81 -11.10 10.06 -2.40
N PRO A 82 -12.07 9.16 -2.65
CA PRO A 82 -12.77 8.45 -1.58
C PRO A 82 -11.85 7.61 -0.67
N ASP A 83 -10.72 7.14 -1.22
CA ASP A 83 -9.69 6.35 -0.54
C ASP A 83 -8.67 7.22 0.22
N GLY A 84 -8.58 8.52 -0.04
CA GLY A 84 -7.63 9.38 0.63
C GLY A 84 -7.63 10.84 0.18
N THR A 85 -7.23 11.74 1.07
CA THR A 85 -6.93 13.14 0.74
C THR A 85 -5.46 13.40 1.05
N VAL A 86 -4.73 13.96 0.08
CA VAL A 86 -3.26 14.11 0.13
C VAL A 86 -2.90 15.57 -0.11
N VAL A 87 -2.17 16.15 0.83
CA VAL A 87 -1.75 17.56 0.81
C VAL A 87 -0.24 17.63 0.96
N ARG A 88 0.40 18.47 0.15
CA ARG A 88 1.83 18.74 0.19
C ARG A 88 2.09 20.12 0.78
N VAL A 89 3.11 20.20 1.62
CA VAL A 89 3.75 21.45 2.09
C VAL A 89 5.26 21.28 1.97
N GLY A 90 5.87 22.00 1.03
CA GLY A 90 7.32 21.90 0.77
C GLY A 90 7.75 20.49 0.35
N ALA A 91 8.62 19.86 1.13
CA ALA A 91 9.13 18.50 0.89
C ALA A 91 8.34 17.40 1.65
N VAL A 92 7.21 17.75 2.27
CA VAL A 92 6.40 16.81 3.08
C VAL A 92 5.01 16.67 2.50
N VAL A 93 4.48 15.45 2.58
CA VAL A 93 3.11 15.09 2.23
C VAL A 93 2.38 14.61 3.48
N ALA A 94 1.18 15.11 3.72
CA ALA A 94 0.24 14.57 4.69
C ALA A 94 -0.92 13.87 3.97
N LYS A 95 -1.25 12.66 4.41
CA LYS A 95 -2.35 11.86 3.87
C LYS A 95 -3.38 11.62 4.96
N ALA A 96 -4.63 12.03 4.72
CA ALA A 96 -5.78 11.51 5.45
C ALA A 96 -6.23 10.21 4.78
N HIS A 97 -6.21 9.11 5.52
CA HIS A 97 -6.66 7.80 5.05
C HIS A 97 -8.18 7.76 4.87
N ALA A 98 -8.71 6.76 4.17
CA ALA A 98 -10.14 6.62 3.95
C ALA A 98 -10.93 6.66 5.27
N PRO A 99 -12.15 7.25 5.29
CA PRO A 99 -13.04 7.12 6.44
C PRO A 99 -13.33 5.64 6.76
N GLY A 100 -13.34 5.29 8.05
CA GLY A 100 -13.60 3.92 8.50
C GLY A 100 -12.43 2.94 8.32
N THR A 101 -11.23 3.42 7.95
CA THR A 101 -10.01 2.60 8.00
C THR A 101 -9.78 2.12 9.44
N ASP A 102 -9.56 0.82 9.59
CA ASP A 102 -9.14 0.22 10.87
C ASP A 102 -7.78 0.81 11.29
N ALA A 103 -7.79 1.54 12.41
CA ALA A 103 -6.62 2.23 12.92
C ALA A 103 -5.51 1.27 13.36
N ALA A 104 -5.85 0.10 13.91
CA ALA A 104 -4.87 -0.88 14.36
C ALA A 104 -4.17 -1.55 13.17
N ALA A 105 -4.95 -1.98 12.16
CA ALA A 105 -4.41 -2.54 10.94
C ALA A 105 -3.55 -1.51 10.18
N LEU A 106 -3.99 -0.25 10.14
CA LEU A 106 -3.22 0.83 9.53
C LEU A 106 -1.90 1.09 10.28
N ALA A 107 -1.90 1.13 11.61
CA ALA A 107 -0.68 1.33 12.39
C ALA A 107 0.37 0.25 12.09
N ILE A 108 -0.04 -1.01 11.96
CA ILE A 108 0.85 -2.12 11.54
C ILE A 108 1.41 -1.86 10.14
N ARG A 109 0.59 -1.47 9.17
CA ARG A 109 1.04 -1.17 7.79
C ARG A 109 2.05 -0.02 7.74
N ILE A 110 1.83 1.03 8.52
CA ILE A 110 2.74 2.17 8.66
C ILE A 110 4.07 1.73 9.28
N ALA A 111 4.03 0.89 10.30
CA ALA A 111 5.24 0.35 10.93
C ALA A 111 6.03 -0.57 9.97
N VAL A 112 5.34 -1.39 9.16
CA VAL A 112 5.99 -2.19 8.10
C VAL A 112 6.65 -1.31 7.06
N ALA A 113 6.01 -0.21 6.64
CA ALA A 113 6.59 0.74 5.70
C ALA A 113 7.88 1.40 6.22
N ALA A 114 8.00 1.56 7.54
CA ALA A 114 9.21 2.08 8.19
C ALA A 114 10.27 1.00 8.48
N HIS A 115 9.95 -0.29 8.30
CA HIS A 115 10.81 -1.37 8.75
C HIS A 115 12.10 -1.48 7.90
N PRO A 116 13.28 -1.73 8.50
CA PRO A 116 14.56 -1.77 7.77
C PRO A 116 14.61 -2.75 6.59
N LEU A 117 13.90 -3.89 6.68
CA LEU A 117 13.81 -4.86 5.57
C LEU A 117 13.12 -4.30 4.32
N LEU A 118 12.36 -3.21 4.46
CA LEU A 118 11.62 -2.57 3.37
C LEU A 118 12.35 -1.34 2.82
N ARG A 119 13.57 -1.06 3.32
CA ARG A 119 14.41 0.03 2.82
C ARG A 119 14.72 -0.17 1.33
N GLY A 120 14.48 0.89 0.55
CA GLY A 120 14.65 0.84 -0.91
C GLY A 120 13.54 0.05 -1.63
N ILE A 121 12.45 -0.32 -0.94
CA ILE A 121 11.26 -0.95 -1.52
C ILE A 121 10.05 -0.03 -1.29
N LEU A 122 9.76 0.29 -0.03
CA LEU A 122 8.69 1.22 0.37
C LEU A 122 9.31 2.57 0.75
N LEU A 123 8.61 3.66 0.45
CA LEU A 123 8.95 4.97 1.01
C LEU A 123 8.61 4.97 2.51
N PRO A 124 9.55 5.22 3.42
CA PRO A 124 9.24 5.23 4.85
C PRO A 124 8.43 6.50 5.23
N PRO A 125 7.48 6.38 6.18
CA PRO A 125 6.78 7.54 6.72
C PRO A 125 7.72 8.42 7.56
N LEU A 126 7.38 9.70 7.70
CA LEU A 126 8.05 10.58 8.66
C LEU A 126 7.55 10.27 10.08
N PRO A 127 8.42 10.32 11.10
CA PRO A 127 8.02 10.09 12.49
C PRO A 127 6.89 11.01 12.95
N GLY A 128 5.90 10.43 13.63
CA GLY A 128 4.87 11.16 14.35
C GLY A 128 5.43 11.92 15.56
N PRO A 129 4.65 12.82 16.19
CA PRO A 129 4.97 13.28 17.53
C PRO A 129 5.06 12.08 18.48
N PRO A 130 6.00 12.07 19.44
CA PRO A 130 6.04 11.01 20.44
C PRO A 130 4.71 10.97 21.21
N ALA A 131 4.20 9.77 21.46
CA ALA A 131 3.05 9.59 22.33
C ALA A 131 3.26 10.34 23.65
N PRO A 132 2.21 10.98 24.23
CA PRO A 132 2.32 11.49 25.58
C PRO A 132 2.71 10.32 26.48
N GLY A 133 3.87 10.44 27.14
CA GLY A 133 4.33 9.43 28.08
C GLY A 133 3.26 9.17 29.15
N PRO A 134 3.29 8.01 29.83
CA PRO A 134 2.43 7.79 30.98
C PRO A 134 2.55 8.99 31.92
N PRO A 135 1.44 9.49 32.50
CA PRO A 135 1.51 10.60 33.44
C PRO A 135 2.57 10.25 34.48
N ALA A 136 3.50 11.19 34.71
CA ALA A 136 4.54 11.02 35.72
C ALA A 136 3.86 10.54 37.01
N PRO A 137 4.37 9.49 37.67
CA PRO A 137 3.78 9.04 38.92
C PRO A 137 3.65 10.26 39.83
N GLY A 138 2.43 10.51 40.30
CA GLY A 138 2.15 11.62 41.20
C GLY A 138 3.10 11.56 42.40
N PRO A 139 3.41 12.71 43.02
CA PRO A 139 4.28 12.72 44.18
C PRO A 139 3.77 11.70 45.22
N PRO A 140 4.66 10.89 45.82
CA PRO A 140 4.22 9.88 46.78
C PRO A 140 3.45 10.57 47.90
N LEU A 141 2.26 10.04 48.20
CA LEU A 141 1.47 10.48 49.34
C LEU A 141 2.31 10.32 50.62
N PRO A 142 2.40 11.33 51.48
CA PRO A 142 3.16 11.21 52.71
C PRO A 142 2.49 10.22 53.68
N GLY A 143 3.19 9.13 53.96
CA GLY A 143 3.16 8.41 55.24
C GLY A 143 1.95 7.51 55.52
N ALA A 144 2.08 6.21 55.24
CA ALA A 144 1.51 5.18 56.09
C ALA A 144 2.70 4.40 56.71
N ALA A 145 2.74 4.40 58.04
CA ALA A 145 3.79 3.81 58.84
C ALA A 145 4.02 2.33 58.48
N GLN A 146 5.28 1.93 58.32
CA GLN A 146 5.68 0.54 58.28
C GLN A 146 5.84 0.04 59.72
N ASP A 147 5.04 -0.95 60.11
CA ASP A 147 5.26 -1.70 61.34
C ASP A 147 6.56 -2.54 61.23
N PRO A 148 7.33 -2.68 62.32
CA PRO A 148 8.59 -3.42 62.30
C PRO A 148 8.35 -4.93 62.36
N PRO A 149 9.18 -5.77 61.69
CA PRO A 149 9.17 -7.21 61.94
C PRO A 149 9.98 -7.55 63.20
N ALA A 150 9.37 -8.35 64.08
CA ALA A 150 10.05 -8.98 65.20
C ALA A 150 10.96 -10.13 64.72
N GLY A 151 12.15 -10.22 65.32
CA GLY A 151 13.19 -11.19 64.96
C GLY A 151 13.04 -12.60 65.54
N GLY A 152 14.01 -13.45 65.20
CA GLY A 152 14.24 -14.79 65.77
C GLY A 152 14.91 -15.73 64.76
N THR A 153 16.24 -15.67 64.58
CA THR A 153 17.28 -16.56 65.17
C THR A 153 17.49 -17.93 64.48
N GLY A 154 18.73 -18.19 64.03
CA GLY A 154 19.31 -19.55 63.95
C GLY A 154 20.04 -19.93 62.65
N ALA A 155 21.38 -19.82 62.65
CA ALA A 155 22.33 -20.26 61.61
C ALA A 155 22.72 -21.76 61.79
N PRO A 156 23.82 -22.35 61.21
CA PRO A 156 24.70 -21.99 60.07
C PRO A 156 25.06 -23.20 59.14
N GLY A 157 25.80 -22.98 58.04
CA GLY A 157 26.47 -24.08 57.31
C GLY A 157 27.02 -23.76 55.90
N ALA A 158 28.32 -23.45 55.84
CA ALA A 158 29.19 -23.07 54.69
C ALA A 158 29.47 -24.19 53.65
N PRO A 159 30.46 -24.09 52.70
CA PRO A 159 31.04 -22.96 51.92
C PRO A 159 31.15 -23.24 50.39
N GLY A 160 31.60 -22.27 49.59
CA GLY A 160 32.24 -22.59 48.30
C GLY A 160 32.45 -21.43 47.32
N ARG A 161 33.58 -20.72 47.47
CA ARG A 161 34.11 -19.73 46.52
C ARG A 161 34.48 -20.35 45.16
N GLN A 162 34.30 -19.61 44.07
CA GLN A 162 35.33 -19.41 43.03
C GLN A 162 34.94 -18.30 42.03
N GLY A 163 35.91 -17.44 41.71
CA GLY A 163 35.78 -16.24 40.88
C GLY A 163 35.83 -16.50 39.36
N PRO A 164 35.89 -15.44 38.53
CA PRO A 164 35.68 -15.52 37.10
C PRO A 164 36.98 -15.83 36.34
N PRO A 165 36.86 -16.52 35.20
CA PRO A 165 37.54 -16.10 33.97
C PRO A 165 36.48 -16.03 32.85
N GLY A 166 36.62 -15.30 31.75
CA GLY A 166 37.72 -14.60 31.15
C GLY A 166 37.14 -14.09 29.83
N LEU A 167 37.52 -12.87 29.49
CA LEU A 167 37.16 -12.19 28.25
C LEU A 167 37.69 -13.02 27.06
N LEU A 168 36.79 -13.59 26.25
CA LEU A 168 37.11 -14.05 24.90
C LEU A 168 36.18 -13.32 23.93
N VAL A 169 36.78 -12.32 23.28
CA VAL A 169 36.31 -11.78 22.01
C VAL A 169 36.41 -12.92 20.99
N GLN A 170 35.29 -13.34 20.42
CA GLN A 170 35.27 -14.09 19.18
C GLN A 170 34.38 -13.40 18.15
N ASP A 171 34.93 -13.37 16.95
CA ASP A 171 34.48 -12.70 15.75
C ASP A 171 33.10 -13.15 15.26
N GLY A 172 32.50 -12.27 14.47
CA GLY A 172 31.12 -12.26 14.01
C GLY A 172 30.61 -13.54 13.33
N ASP A 173 29.46 -14.00 13.81
CA ASP A 173 28.51 -14.83 13.07
C ASP A 173 27.42 -13.91 12.46
N PRO A 174 27.23 -13.86 11.14
CA PRO A 174 26.23 -13.00 10.50
C PRO A 174 24.78 -13.54 10.57
N ARG A 175 24.45 -14.47 11.48
CA ARG A 175 23.11 -15.11 11.51
C ARG A 175 22.20 -14.85 12.71
N VAL A 176 22.46 -13.84 13.52
CA VAL A 176 21.49 -13.41 14.55
C VAL A 176 21.17 -11.93 14.43
N LEU A 177 20.40 -11.57 13.40
CA LEU A 177 19.50 -10.43 13.53
C LEU A 177 18.40 -10.89 14.50
N ALA A 178 18.60 -10.60 15.79
CA ALA A 178 17.52 -10.70 16.77
C ALA A 178 16.39 -9.78 16.30
N THR A 179 15.36 -10.39 15.69
CA THR A 179 14.12 -9.73 15.30
C THR A 179 13.41 -9.30 16.58
N ALA A 180 13.66 -8.07 17.03
CA ALA A 180 12.76 -7.44 17.97
C ALA A 180 11.37 -7.41 17.30
N PRO A 181 10.30 -7.89 17.96
CA PRO A 181 8.97 -7.80 17.38
C PRO A 181 8.69 -6.35 17.03
N LEU A 182 8.11 -6.11 15.84
CA LEU A 182 7.61 -4.80 15.45
C LEU A 182 6.61 -4.37 16.52
N VAL A 183 7.04 -3.56 17.49
CA VAL A 183 6.11 -2.91 18.41
C VAL A 183 5.42 -1.85 17.55
N PRO A 184 4.13 -2.01 17.24
CA PRO A 184 3.44 -0.98 16.49
C PRO A 184 3.58 0.31 17.31
N PRO A 185 4.05 1.41 16.70
CA PRO A 185 3.98 2.68 17.39
C PRO A 185 2.53 2.90 17.80
N ALA A 186 2.30 3.53 18.96
CA ALA A 186 0.98 4.06 19.26
C ALA A 186 0.50 4.87 18.05
N PRO A 187 -0.82 4.92 17.74
CA PRO A 187 -1.32 5.63 16.59
C PRO A 187 -1.03 7.14 16.74
N ASP A 188 0.17 7.55 16.33
CA ASP A 188 0.72 8.91 16.45
C ASP A 188 0.29 9.79 15.26
N GLY A 189 -0.84 9.44 14.64
CA GLY A 189 -1.52 10.22 13.63
C GLY A 189 -2.79 10.81 14.21
N GLY A 190 -2.78 12.09 14.56
CA GLY A 190 -3.99 12.77 15.04
C GLY A 190 -5.14 12.54 14.07
N ALA A 191 -6.26 12.00 14.56
CA ALA A 191 -7.44 11.80 13.73
C ALA A 191 -8.05 13.16 13.39
N VAL A 192 -8.08 13.52 12.10
CA VAL A 192 -8.74 14.74 11.63
C VAL A 192 -10.10 14.35 11.09
N ARG A 193 -11.17 14.84 11.75
CA ARG A 193 -12.56 14.51 11.39
C ARG A 193 -12.80 12.98 11.32
N GLY A 194 -12.25 12.24 12.27
CA GLY A 194 -12.35 10.78 12.36
C GLY A 194 -11.51 10.00 11.34
N ARG A 195 -10.67 10.68 10.54
CA ARG A 195 -9.74 10.04 9.59
C ARG A 195 -8.33 10.04 10.17
N GLN A 196 -7.68 8.89 10.14
CA GLN A 196 -6.26 8.77 10.49
C GLN A 196 -5.41 9.60 9.52
N VAL A 197 -4.36 10.24 10.03
CA VAL A 197 -3.46 11.08 9.23
C VAL A 197 -2.01 10.63 9.41
N THR A 198 -1.29 10.50 8.31
CA THR A 198 0.15 10.17 8.30
C THR A 198 0.95 11.19 7.49
N ALA A 199 2.24 11.32 7.78
CA ALA A 199 3.16 12.23 7.09
C ALA A 199 4.29 11.45 6.41
N TRP A 200 4.71 11.90 5.24
CA TRP A 200 5.66 11.21 4.37
C TRP A 200 6.59 12.22 3.68
N PRO A 201 7.81 11.82 3.31
CA PRO A 201 8.60 12.61 2.37
C PRO A 201 7.86 12.77 1.04
N TYR A 202 8.07 13.89 0.36
CA TYR A 202 7.60 14.04 -1.02
C TYR A 202 8.53 13.28 -1.97
N GLY A 203 7.93 12.53 -2.89
CA GLY A 203 8.59 11.94 -4.04
C GLY A 203 7.89 12.33 -5.33
N VAL A 204 8.60 12.26 -6.46
CA VAL A 204 8.04 12.60 -7.78
C VAL A 204 7.29 11.39 -8.33
N PRO A 205 5.96 11.47 -8.56
CA PRO A 205 5.20 10.33 -9.08
C PRO A 205 5.53 10.07 -10.55
N VAL A 206 5.19 8.87 -11.03
CA VAL A 206 5.20 8.55 -12.47
C VAL A 206 4.37 9.59 -13.24
N ASP A 207 4.92 10.12 -14.33
CA ASP A 207 4.19 11.04 -15.19
C ASP A 207 3.12 10.27 -15.99
N ARG A 208 1.85 10.54 -15.68
CA ARG A 208 0.71 9.94 -16.38
C ARG A 208 0.55 10.44 -17.81
N HIS A 209 1.16 11.57 -18.15
CA HIS A 209 1.06 12.18 -19.48
C HIS A 209 2.12 11.63 -20.44
N ASP A 210 3.08 10.85 -19.94
CA ASP A 210 4.05 10.10 -20.74
C ASP A 210 3.98 8.59 -20.41
N PRO A 211 2.94 7.90 -20.92
CA PRO A 211 2.79 6.46 -20.69
C PRO A 211 3.91 5.62 -21.30
N GLY A 212 4.66 6.16 -22.27
CA GLY A 212 5.82 5.49 -22.87
C GLY A 212 7.01 5.39 -21.92
N ALA A 213 7.13 6.33 -20.98
CA ALA A 213 8.15 6.34 -19.93
C ALA A 213 7.75 5.59 -18.65
N ALA A 214 6.66 4.81 -18.68
CA ALA A 214 6.20 4.03 -17.54
C ALA A 214 7.30 3.06 -17.04
N PRO A 215 7.68 3.08 -15.75
CA PRO A 215 8.79 2.29 -15.20
C PRO A 215 8.37 0.86 -14.90
N TRP A 216 7.97 0.11 -15.94
CA TRP A 216 7.45 -1.26 -15.79
C TRP A 216 8.48 -2.23 -15.22
N ALA A 217 9.73 -2.15 -15.66
CA ALA A 217 10.80 -3.01 -15.16
C ALA A 217 11.08 -2.74 -13.67
N GLU A 218 11.16 -1.47 -13.28
CA GLU A 218 11.44 -1.07 -11.90
C GLU A 218 10.27 -1.39 -10.96
N ALA A 219 9.03 -1.21 -11.43
CA ALA A 219 7.84 -1.65 -10.68
C ALA A 219 7.86 -3.17 -10.45
N ALA A 220 8.21 -3.96 -11.46
CA ALA A 220 8.36 -5.41 -11.34
C ALA A 220 9.44 -5.81 -10.33
N VAL A 221 10.60 -5.17 -10.38
CA VAL A 221 11.71 -5.42 -9.42
C VAL A 221 11.28 -5.08 -7.99
N LEU A 222 10.59 -3.95 -7.78
CA LEU A 222 10.10 -3.57 -6.45
C LEU A 222 9.08 -4.58 -5.90
N LEU A 223 8.16 -5.07 -6.73
CA LEU A 223 7.24 -6.12 -6.32
C LEU A 223 7.95 -7.43 -5.98
N ALA A 224 8.88 -7.88 -6.81
CA ALA A 224 9.63 -9.12 -6.53
C ALA A 224 10.40 -9.00 -5.21
N ARG A 225 11.03 -7.85 -4.95
CA ARG A 225 11.70 -7.57 -3.68
C ARG A 225 10.72 -7.53 -2.51
N LEU A 226 9.53 -6.94 -2.66
CA LEU A 226 8.49 -6.95 -1.63
C LEU A 226 8.05 -8.38 -1.29
N HIS A 227 7.79 -9.19 -2.32
CA HIS A 227 7.26 -10.54 -2.18
C HIS A 227 8.28 -11.55 -1.61
N THR A 228 9.57 -11.23 -1.67
CA THR A 228 10.66 -12.04 -1.11
C THR A 228 11.00 -11.68 0.34
N VAL A 229 10.44 -10.59 0.88
CA VAL A 229 10.59 -10.28 2.32
C VAL A 229 9.88 -11.36 3.15
N PRO A 230 10.58 -12.02 4.09
CA PRO A 230 9.95 -13.00 4.98
C PRO A 230 8.91 -12.34 5.89
N ALA A 231 7.63 -12.56 5.62
CA ALA A 231 6.53 -11.95 6.38
C ALA A 231 6.63 -12.23 7.89
N ALA A 232 7.12 -13.41 8.28
CA ALA A 232 7.33 -13.79 9.68
C ALA A 232 8.32 -12.86 10.41
N ALA A 233 9.30 -12.27 9.71
CA ALA A 233 10.26 -11.34 10.29
C ALA A 233 9.64 -9.96 10.61
N LEU A 234 8.44 -9.68 10.11
CA LEU A 234 7.72 -8.42 10.33
C LEU A 234 6.68 -8.50 11.47
N GLY A 235 6.50 -9.68 12.05
CA GLY A 235 5.47 -9.95 13.05
C GLY A 235 4.09 -10.24 12.45
N PRO A 236 3.02 -10.26 13.26
CA PRO A 236 1.66 -10.47 12.79
C PRO A 236 1.21 -9.36 11.86
N LEU A 237 0.80 -9.73 10.64
CA LEU A 237 0.34 -8.80 9.62
C LEU A 237 -1.17 -8.97 9.36
N PRO A 238 -1.92 -7.88 9.14
CA PRO A 238 -3.27 -8.00 8.59
C PRO A 238 -3.23 -8.62 7.19
N PRO A 239 -4.33 -9.24 6.73
CA PRO A 239 -4.42 -9.68 5.34
C PRO A 239 -4.33 -8.47 4.39
N MET A 240 -3.73 -8.68 3.21
CA MET A 240 -3.77 -7.69 2.14
C MET A 240 -5.22 -7.53 1.65
N ARG A 241 -5.60 -6.34 1.21
CA ARG A 241 -7.01 -5.97 0.99
C ARG A 241 -7.52 -6.18 -0.43
N GLY A 242 -6.71 -6.73 -1.33
CA GLY A 242 -7.07 -6.95 -2.74
C GLY A 242 -8.42 -7.67 -2.93
N PRO A 243 -8.57 -8.93 -2.45
CA PRO A 243 -9.83 -9.67 -2.53
C PRO A 243 -11.00 -8.94 -1.87
N ALA A 244 -10.80 -8.40 -0.66
CA ALA A 244 -11.81 -7.63 0.06
C ALA A 244 -12.27 -6.39 -0.73
N LYS A 245 -11.36 -5.68 -1.41
CA LYS A 245 -11.69 -4.54 -2.29
C LYS A 245 -12.48 -4.97 -3.52
N ALA A 246 -12.15 -6.11 -4.13
CA ALA A 246 -12.93 -6.67 -5.22
C ALA A 246 -14.36 -7.01 -4.77
N ALA A 247 -14.50 -7.67 -3.62
CA ALA A 247 -15.81 -7.99 -3.03
C ALA A 247 -16.62 -6.73 -2.72
N LEU A 248 -16.01 -5.72 -2.10
CA LEU A 248 -16.63 -4.42 -1.83
C LEU A 248 -17.07 -3.70 -3.12
N ALA A 249 -16.27 -3.77 -4.18
CA ALA A 249 -16.63 -3.18 -5.48
C ALA A 249 -17.90 -3.83 -6.06
N VAL A 250 -18.00 -5.16 -6.01
CA VAL A 250 -19.19 -5.88 -6.49
C VAL A 250 -20.39 -5.65 -5.57
N ALA A 251 -20.20 -5.60 -4.25
CA ALA A 251 -21.27 -5.31 -3.29
C ALA A 251 -21.92 -3.95 -3.52
N ARG A 252 -21.15 -2.93 -3.95
CA ARG A 252 -21.67 -1.60 -4.29
C ARG A 252 -22.71 -1.61 -5.41
N LEU A 253 -22.71 -2.63 -6.27
CA LEU A 253 -23.74 -2.78 -7.31
C LEU A 253 -25.14 -3.06 -6.74
N ARG A 254 -25.27 -3.46 -5.47
CA ARG A 254 -26.58 -3.61 -4.80
C ARG A 254 -27.22 -2.27 -4.46
N GLY A 255 -26.42 -1.19 -4.35
CA GLY A 255 -26.88 0.15 -3.99
C GLY A 255 -27.17 1.06 -5.18
N VAL A 256 -27.21 0.53 -6.41
CA VAL A 256 -27.55 1.27 -7.63
C VAL A 256 -28.66 0.53 -8.40
N ALA A 257 -29.35 1.21 -9.31
CA ALA A 257 -30.43 0.62 -10.11
C ALA A 257 -29.95 -0.62 -10.89
N ASP A 258 -30.81 -1.62 -11.02
CA ASP A 258 -30.46 -2.85 -11.74
C ASP A 258 -30.27 -2.58 -13.24
N SER A 259 -29.19 -3.11 -13.81
CA SER A 259 -28.80 -2.89 -15.20
C SER A 259 -28.24 -4.16 -15.82
N ALA A 260 -28.30 -4.25 -17.16
CA ALA A 260 -27.72 -5.39 -17.88
C ALA A 260 -26.22 -5.54 -17.58
N ALA A 261 -25.48 -4.43 -17.58
CA ALA A 261 -24.06 -4.41 -17.19
C ALA A 261 -23.85 -4.92 -15.76
N GLY A 262 -24.64 -4.45 -14.78
CA GLY A 262 -24.55 -4.91 -13.41
C GLY A 262 -24.84 -6.41 -13.24
N ARG A 263 -25.82 -6.95 -13.97
CA ARG A 263 -26.11 -8.39 -13.99
C ARG A 263 -24.95 -9.20 -14.59
N THR A 264 -24.35 -8.73 -15.68
CA THR A 264 -23.17 -9.35 -16.31
C THR A 264 -21.98 -9.42 -15.35
N VAL A 265 -21.65 -8.30 -14.68
CA VAL A 265 -20.57 -8.23 -13.70
C VAL A 265 -20.80 -9.19 -12.54
N ARG A 266 -22.03 -9.25 -11.99
CA ARG A 266 -22.38 -10.21 -10.92
C ARG A 266 -22.30 -11.67 -11.38
N ARG A 267 -22.63 -11.97 -12.64
CA ARG A 267 -22.50 -13.34 -13.20
C ARG A 267 -21.03 -13.74 -13.33
N ALA A 268 -20.18 -12.83 -13.81
CA ALA A 268 -18.74 -13.04 -13.87
C ALA A 268 -18.14 -13.26 -12.48
N TRP A 269 -18.52 -12.43 -11.48
CA TRP A 269 -18.08 -12.58 -10.10
C TRP A 269 -18.34 -13.99 -9.55
N ARG A 270 -19.55 -14.54 -9.76
CA ARG A 270 -19.91 -15.89 -9.30
C ARG A 270 -19.07 -17.02 -9.92
N ARG A 271 -18.33 -16.78 -11.00
CA ARG A 271 -17.41 -17.76 -11.60
C ARG A 271 -16.05 -17.80 -10.91
N LEU A 272 -15.71 -16.80 -10.11
CA LEU A 272 -14.44 -16.74 -9.42
C LEU A 272 -14.45 -17.68 -8.19
N PRO A 273 -13.31 -18.31 -7.86
CA PRO A 273 -13.21 -19.13 -6.67
C PRO A 273 -13.44 -18.32 -5.39
N ALA A 274 -13.90 -18.98 -4.33
CA ALA A 274 -14.28 -18.33 -3.08
C ALA A 274 -13.15 -17.45 -2.49
N TRP A 275 -11.90 -17.88 -2.61
CA TRP A 275 -10.75 -17.11 -2.10
C TRP A 275 -10.55 -15.77 -2.82
N ALA A 276 -10.79 -15.71 -4.13
CA ALA A 276 -10.71 -14.45 -4.88
C ALA A 276 -11.90 -13.53 -4.58
N ARG A 277 -12.96 -14.10 -4.00
CA ARG A 277 -14.17 -13.41 -3.59
C ARG A 277 -14.16 -12.93 -2.14
N ASP A 278 -13.06 -13.12 -1.42
CA ASP A 278 -12.96 -12.84 0.02
C ASP A 278 -13.94 -13.69 0.87
N GLU A 279 -14.30 -14.88 0.37
CA GLU A 279 -15.24 -15.80 1.02
C GLU A 279 -14.52 -17.02 1.64
N ALA A 280 -13.22 -17.20 1.36
CA ALA A 280 -12.38 -18.24 1.92
C ALA A 280 -10.90 -17.81 1.93
N PRO A 281 -10.04 -18.42 2.76
CA PRO A 281 -8.60 -18.20 2.68
C PRO A 281 -8.02 -18.63 1.33
N HIS A 282 -6.97 -17.95 0.87
CA HIS A 282 -6.19 -18.40 -0.29
C HIS A 282 -5.47 -19.72 0.04
N PRO A 283 -5.55 -20.76 -0.81
CA PRO A 283 -5.00 -22.08 -0.49
C PRO A 283 -3.47 -22.19 -0.63
N GLY A 284 -2.82 -21.25 -1.33
CA GLY A 284 -1.39 -21.23 -1.56
C GLY A 284 -0.59 -20.48 -0.50
N PRO A 285 0.75 -20.42 -0.66
CA PRO A 285 1.60 -19.67 0.26
C PRO A 285 1.25 -18.18 0.26
N ALA A 286 1.25 -17.58 1.45
CA ALA A 286 1.10 -16.15 1.61
C ALA A 286 2.46 -15.45 1.52
N ALA A 287 2.50 -14.34 0.79
CA ALA A 287 3.62 -13.40 0.75
C ALA A 287 3.19 -12.06 1.33
N LEU A 288 4.16 -11.21 1.67
CA LEU A 288 3.89 -9.79 1.86
C LEU A 288 3.50 -9.19 0.51
N CYS A 289 2.30 -8.63 0.41
CA CYS A 289 1.75 -8.03 -0.80
C CYS A 289 1.43 -6.55 -0.55
N HIS A 290 1.50 -5.75 -1.61
CA HIS A 290 1.04 -4.37 -1.64
C HIS A 290 -0.50 -4.30 -1.58
N GLY A 291 -1.20 -5.19 -2.29
CA GLY A 291 -2.65 -5.35 -2.25
C GLY A 291 -3.48 -4.49 -3.21
N ASP A 292 -2.89 -3.49 -3.86
CA ASP A 292 -3.57 -2.67 -4.89
C ASP A 292 -2.62 -1.98 -5.87
N LEU A 293 -1.55 -2.65 -6.31
CA LEU A 293 -0.54 -1.99 -7.16
C LEU A 293 -1.15 -1.32 -8.41
N HIS A 294 -0.78 -0.06 -8.62
CA HIS A 294 -0.86 0.64 -9.90
C HIS A 294 0.31 1.63 -10.06
N LEU A 295 0.66 2.03 -11.29
CA LEU A 295 1.84 2.89 -11.53
C LEU A 295 1.83 4.23 -10.78
N GLY A 296 0.64 4.78 -10.49
CA GLY A 296 0.51 5.97 -9.62
C GLY A 296 0.91 5.77 -8.14
N GLN A 297 1.34 4.57 -7.74
CA GLN A 297 1.88 4.25 -6.40
C GLN A 297 3.41 4.10 -6.42
N LEU A 298 4.08 4.57 -7.47
CA LEU A 298 5.53 4.72 -7.51
C LEU A 298 5.91 6.19 -7.44
N VAL A 299 6.94 6.48 -6.65
CA VAL A 299 7.58 7.79 -6.60
C VAL A 299 9.09 7.68 -6.64
N ARG A 300 9.77 8.65 -7.25
CA ARG A 300 11.22 8.83 -7.11
C ARG A 300 11.54 9.60 -5.84
N HIS A 301 12.41 9.06 -5.01
CA HIS A 301 12.88 9.71 -3.80
C HIS A 301 14.37 9.40 -3.51
N PRO A 302 15.20 10.40 -3.16
CA PRO A 302 14.88 11.82 -3.10
C PRO A 302 14.52 12.41 -4.48
N ALA A 303 13.67 13.43 -4.49
CA ALA A 303 13.28 14.10 -5.74
C ALA A 303 14.45 14.91 -6.33
N PRO A 304 14.57 15.05 -7.66
CA PRO A 304 13.74 14.39 -8.69
C PRO A 304 14.28 13.03 -9.16
N ASP A 305 15.57 12.75 -8.94
CA ASP A 305 16.31 11.69 -9.64
C ASP A 305 16.59 10.43 -8.80
N GLY A 306 16.05 10.37 -7.58
CA GLY A 306 16.25 9.23 -6.69
C GLY A 306 15.60 7.93 -7.19
N ASP A 307 15.78 6.89 -6.38
CA ASP A 307 15.26 5.56 -6.67
C ASP A 307 13.74 5.53 -6.66
N TRP A 308 13.17 4.62 -7.45
CA TRP A 308 11.75 4.30 -7.38
C TRP A 308 11.43 3.58 -6.07
N LEU A 309 10.37 4.03 -5.40
CA LEU A 309 9.83 3.43 -4.19
C LEU A 309 8.31 3.29 -4.32
N LEU A 310 7.76 2.26 -3.70
CA LEU A 310 6.33 2.06 -3.55
C LEU A 310 5.77 2.94 -2.43
N ILE A 311 4.56 3.44 -2.63
CA ILE A 311 3.79 4.22 -1.65
C ILE A 311 2.39 3.61 -1.49
N ASP A 312 1.55 4.20 -0.63
CA ASP A 312 0.15 3.82 -0.48
C ASP A 312 -0.07 2.42 0.13
N VAL A 313 0.54 2.22 1.30
CA VAL A 313 0.53 0.95 2.05
C VAL A 313 -0.82 0.60 2.71
N ASP A 314 -1.90 1.29 2.37
CA ASP A 314 -3.21 1.14 3.02
C ASP A 314 -3.82 -0.25 2.85
N ASP A 315 -3.40 -0.99 1.82
CA ASP A 315 -3.90 -2.32 1.48
C ASP A 315 -2.85 -3.41 1.66
N LEU A 316 -1.67 -3.05 2.18
CA LEU A 316 -0.53 -3.95 2.38
C LEU A 316 -0.85 -5.02 3.43
N GLY A 317 -0.35 -6.23 3.22
CA GLY A 317 -0.55 -7.32 4.15
C GLY A 317 -0.16 -8.68 3.59
N THR A 318 -0.57 -9.74 4.26
CA THR A 318 -0.34 -11.11 3.79
C THR A 318 -1.38 -11.53 2.76
N GLY A 319 -0.95 -12.18 1.68
CA GLY A 319 -1.85 -12.71 0.66
C GLY A 319 -1.14 -13.36 -0.54
N PRO A 320 -1.89 -13.73 -1.60
CA PRO A 320 -1.31 -14.22 -2.85
C PRO A 320 -0.54 -13.12 -3.59
N ALA A 321 0.78 -13.31 -3.74
CA ALA A 321 1.66 -12.40 -4.47
C ALA A 321 1.20 -12.11 -5.92
N ALA A 322 0.55 -13.09 -6.56
CA ALA A 322 -0.03 -12.95 -7.90
C ALA A 322 -1.09 -11.83 -8.00
N TRP A 323 -1.68 -11.42 -6.88
CA TRP A 323 -2.65 -10.32 -6.86
C TRP A 323 -2.03 -8.98 -7.24
N ASP A 324 -0.78 -8.73 -6.86
CA ASP A 324 -0.11 -7.47 -7.21
C ASP A 324 0.26 -7.40 -8.70
N LEU A 325 0.29 -8.55 -9.40
CA LEU A 325 0.48 -8.64 -10.84
C LEU A 325 -0.85 -8.59 -11.61
N ALA A 326 -2.00 -8.63 -10.91
CA ALA A 326 -3.32 -8.76 -11.53
C ALA A 326 -3.64 -7.61 -12.48
N ARG A 327 -3.19 -6.38 -12.18
CA ARG A 327 -3.46 -5.20 -13.01
C ARG A 327 -2.77 -5.21 -14.35
N PRO A 328 -1.43 -5.32 -14.42
CA PRO A 328 -0.77 -5.45 -15.71
C PRO A 328 -1.21 -6.71 -16.46
N ALA A 329 -1.45 -7.84 -15.77
CA ALA A 329 -1.96 -9.06 -16.40
C ALA A 329 -3.35 -8.86 -17.02
N MET A 330 -4.28 -8.25 -16.28
CA MET A 330 -5.62 -7.94 -16.78
C MET A 330 -5.58 -7.00 -17.98
N TRP A 331 -4.77 -5.94 -17.94
CA TRP A 331 -4.61 -5.04 -19.08
C TRP A 331 -4.02 -5.75 -20.29
N PHE A 332 -3.01 -6.60 -20.11
CA PHE A 332 -2.45 -7.39 -21.21
C PHE A 332 -3.50 -8.34 -21.81
N ALA A 333 -4.24 -9.09 -20.99
CA ALA A 333 -5.32 -9.96 -21.45
C ALA A 333 -6.47 -9.22 -22.16
N ALA A 334 -6.72 -7.96 -21.77
CA ALA A 334 -7.73 -7.11 -22.39
C ALA A 334 -7.20 -6.34 -23.62
N GLY A 335 -5.92 -6.50 -24.01
CA GLY A 335 -5.31 -5.75 -25.11
C GLY A 335 -5.02 -4.27 -24.81
N LEU A 336 -5.09 -3.88 -23.53
CA LEU A 336 -4.86 -2.51 -23.05
C LEU A 336 -3.40 -2.23 -22.67
N LEU A 337 -2.57 -3.27 -22.51
CA LEU A 337 -1.14 -3.16 -22.28
C LEU A 337 -0.38 -3.73 -23.48
N ALA A 338 0.57 -2.96 -24.01
CA ALA A 338 1.40 -3.39 -25.13
C ALA A 338 2.16 -4.70 -24.78
N PRO A 339 2.26 -5.67 -25.70
CA PRO A 339 2.96 -6.93 -25.46
C PRO A 339 4.40 -6.75 -24.97
N ASP A 340 5.13 -5.78 -25.53
CA ASP A 340 6.51 -5.50 -25.13
C ASP A 340 6.61 -5.00 -23.69
N ALA A 341 5.69 -4.14 -23.27
CA ALA A 341 5.65 -3.64 -21.89
C ALA A 341 5.33 -4.78 -20.90
N TRP A 342 4.41 -5.67 -21.26
CA TRP A 342 4.12 -6.88 -20.47
C TRP A 342 5.34 -7.81 -20.40
N ALA A 343 6.02 -8.04 -21.52
CA ALA A 343 7.21 -8.88 -21.58
C ALA A 343 8.35 -8.32 -20.71
N VAL A 344 8.61 -7.01 -20.78
CA VAL A 344 9.60 -6.32 -19.94
C VAL A 344 9.25 -6.45 -18.45
N PHE A 345 8.00 -6.19 -18.07
CA PHE A 345 7.54 -6.33 -16.69
C PHE A 345 7.75 -7.76 -16.17
N LEU A 346 7.28 -8.77 -16.92
CA LEU A 346 7.34 -10.17 -16.50
C LEU A 346 8.79 -10.68 -16.43
N ALA A 347 9.63 -10.29 -17.40
CA ALA A 347 11.04 -10.65 -17.41
C ALA A 347 11.79 -10.05 -16.20
N ALA A 348 11.56 -8.76 -15.91
CA ALA A 348 12.17 -8.09 -14.76
C ALA A 348 11.71 -8.70 -13.43
N TYR A 349 10.42 -9.03 -13.30
CA TYR A 349 9.87 -9.67 -12.11
C TYR A 349 10.53 -11.03 -11.83
N ARG A 350 10.66 -11.86 -12.88
CA ARG A 350 11.32 -13.18 -12.81
C ARG A 350 12.80 -13.05 -12.50
N ALA A 351 13.51 -12.14 -13.19
CA ALA A 351 14.93 -11.92 -12.98
C ALA A 351 15.25 -11.45 -11.54
N ALA A 352 14.32 -10.75 -10.90
CA ALA A 352 14.42 -10.34 -9.50
C ALA A 352 13.97 -11.43 -8.49
N GLY A 353 13.67 -12.66 -8.95
CA GLY A 353 13.30 -13.79 -8.09
C GLY A 353 11.86 -13.74 -7.57
N GLY A 354 10.96 -13.06 -8.27
CA GLY A 354 9.57 -12.89 -7.84
C GLY A 354 8.79 -14.21 -7.77
N PRO A 355 8.20 -14.59 -6.61
CA PRO A 355 7.61 -15.91 -6.39
C PRO A 355 6.16 -16.06 -6.89
N ALA A 356 5.59 -15.03 -7.49
CA ALA A 356 4.16 -15.00 -7.86
C ALA A 356 3.84 -15.84 -9.10
N VAL A 357 4.85 -16.13 -9.92
CA VAL A 357 4.74 -16.86 -11.18
C VAL A 357 5.94 -17.81 -11.30
N PRO A 358 5.88 -18.85 -12.14
CA PRO A 358 7.00 -19.74 -12.39
C PRO A 358 8.20 -18.97 -12.96
N GLU A 359 9.40 -19.39 -12.60
CA GLU A 359 10.66 -18.82 -13.10
C GLU A 359 10.74 -18.83 -14.63
N SER A 360 10.14 -19.84 -15.27
CA SER A 360 10.03 -19.97 -16.72
C SER A 360 8.68 -20.58 -17.13
N GLY A 361 8.31 -20.41 -18.40
CA GLY A 361 7.05 -20.95 -18.94
C GLY A 361 5.85 -20.02 -18.76
N ASP A 362 4.66 -20.62 -18.80
CA ASP A 362 3.38 -19.89 -18.78
C ASP A 362 3.04 -19.34 -17.38
N PRO A 363 2.86 -18.01 -17.20
CA PRO A 363 2.47 -17.42 -15.93
C PRO A 363 0.96 -17.50 -15.65
N TRP A 364 0.13 -17.87 -16.63
CA TRP A 364 -1.33 -17.74 -16.52
C TRP A 364 -1.96 -18.68 -15.50
N GLY A 365 -1.32 -19.81 -15.18
CA GLY A 365 -1.77 -20.69 -14.11
C GLY A 365 -1.96 -19.98 -12.77
N GLN A 366 -1.13 -18.96 -12.48
CA GLN A 366 -1.20 -18.16 -11.25
C GLN A 366 -1.94 -16.83 -11.46
N LEU A 367 -1.85 -16.24 -12.66
CA LEU A 367 -2.36 -14.89 -12.93
C LEU A 367 -3.83 -14.84 -13.37
N ASP A 368 -4.37 -15.93 -13.89
CA ASP A 368 -5.71 -15.94 -14.50
C ASP A 368 -6.81 -15.51 -13.52
N VAL A 369 -6.86 -16.12 -12.33
CA VAL A 369 -7.90 -15.78 -11.34
C VAL A 369 -7.76 -14.32 -10.83
N PRO A 370 -6.58 -13.84 -10.39
CA PRO A 370 -6.42 -12.44 -10.00
C PRO A 370 -6.75 -11.45 -11.12
N ALA A 371 -6.32 -11.72 -12.36
CA ALA A 371 -6.60 -10.85 -13.50
C ALA A 371 -8.11 -10.73 -13.78
N ARG A 372 -8.84 -11.86 -13.75
CA ARG A 372 -10.31 -11.87 -13.88
C ARG A 372 -10.99 -11.16 -12.71
N ALA A 373 -10.51 -11.35 -11.49
CA ALA A 373 -11.03 -10.67 -10.30
C ALA A 373 -10.91 -9.15 -10.43
N LEU A 374 -9.77 -8.67 -10.92
CA LEU A 374 -9.56 -7.24 -11.12
C LEU A 374 -10.36 -6.67 -12.30
N ALA A 375 -10.58 -7.43 -13.38
CA ALA A 375 -11.49 -7.04 -14.46
C ALA A 375 -12.91 -6.83 -13.91
N VAL A 376 -13.41 -7.79 -13.12
CA VAL A 376 -14.73 -7.72 -12.46
C VAL A 376 -14.80 -6.54 -11.48
N GLN A 377 -13.78 -6.34 -10.66
CA GLN A 377 -13.69 -5.19 -9.74
C GLN A 377 -13.76 -3.87 -10.51
N THR A 378 -12.98 -3.72 -11.58
CA THR A 378 -12.90 -2.47 -12.35
C THR A 378 -14.22 -2.19 -13.07
N ALA A 379 -14.83 -3.21 -13.68
CA ALA A 379 -16.16 -3.11 -14.28
C ALA A 379 -17.23 -2.74 -13.24
N ALA A 380 -17.20 -3.35 -12.05
CA ALA A 380 -18.14 -3.03 -10.97
C ALA A 380 -18.03 -1.57 -10.51
N ILE A 381 -16.80 -1.07 -10.39
CA ILE A 381 -16.55 0.35 -10.05
C ILE A 381 -17.10 1.27 -11.15
N GLY A 382 -16.81 0.98 -12.42
CA GLY A 382 -17.28 1.77 -13.56
C GLY A 382 -18.81 1.83 -13.62
N VAL A 383 -19.47 0.67 -13.59
CA VAL A 383 -20.95 0.57 -13.57
C VAL A 383 -21.55 1.32 -12.38
N ALA A 384 -20.99 1.16 -11.18
CA ALA A 384 -21.51 1.85 -10.00
C ALA A 384 -21.30 3.37 -10.07
N LYS A 385 -20.23 3.85 -10.72
CA LYS A 385 -20.01 5.29 -10.93
C LYS A 385 -20.99 5.83 -11.97
N ALA A 386 -21.06 5.21 -13.14
CA ALA A 386 -21.95 5.63 -14.22
C ALA A 386 -23.42 5.71 -13.76
N ALA A 387 -23.88 4.71 -13.00
CA ALA A 387 -25.23 4.69 -12.45
C ALA A 387 -25.49 5.83 -11.44
N ARG A 388 -24.52 6.18 -10.58
CA ARG A 388 -24.66 7.30 -9.63
C ARG A 388 -24.67 8.64 -10.33
N ASP A 389 -23.86 8.76 -11.38
CA ASP A 389 -23.69 9.98 -12.15
C ASP A 389 -24.82 10.16 -13.20
N GLY A 390 -25.71 9.18 -13.35
CA GLY A 390 -26.79 9.20 -14.34
C GLY A 390 -26.30 9.20 -15.79
N ARG A 391 -25.13 8.61 -16.05
CA ARG A 391 -24.48 8.59 -17.38
C ARG A 391 -24.41 7.18 -17.95
N GLU A 392 -24.20 7.12 -19.26
CA GLU A 392 -23.81 5.88 -19.93
C GLU A 392 -22.36 5.47 -19.60
N LEU A 393 -22.06 4.19 -19.82
CA LEU A 393 -20.69 3.68 -19.71
C LEU A 393 -19.84 4.29 -20.83
N ASP A 394 -18.60 4.65 -20.50
CA ASP A 394 -17.64 4.99 -21.53
C ASP A 394 -17.12 3.73 -22.26
N GLU A 395 -16.29 3.92 -23.28
CA GLU A 395 -15.74 2.84 -24.11
C GLU A 395 -14.92 1.84 -23.28
N ALA A 396 -14.08 2.33 -22.37
CA ALA A 396 -13.23 1.49 -21.52
C ALA A 396 -14.05 0.69 -20.50
N GLU A 397 -15.05 1.32 -19.88
CA GLU A 397 -16.00 0.66 -18.99
C GLU A 397 -16.82 -0.41 -19.73
N SER A 398 -17.21 -0.13 -20.98
CA SER A 398 -17.94 -1.07 -21.83
C SER A 398 -17.09 -2.30 -22.20
N GLU A 399 -15.82 -2.13 -22.53
CA GLU A 399 -14.90 -3.25 -22.83
C GLU A 399 -14.64 -4.12 -21.58
N LEU A 400 -14.57 -3.52 -20.39
CA LEU A 400 -14.46 -4.28 -19.14
C LEU A 400 -15.73 -5.09 -18.84
N VAL A 401 -16.91 -4.56 -19.17
CA VAL A 401 -18.17 -5.32 -19.09
C VAL A 401 -18.20 -6.44 -20.13
N ALA A 402 -17.68 -6.22 -21.34
CA ALA A 402 -17.53 -7.27 -22.35
C ALA A 402 -16.56 -8.37 -21.89
N THR A 403 -15.46 -8.00 -21.22
CA THR A 403 -14.54 -8.94 -20.56
C THR A 403 -15.27 -9.76 -19.50
N CYS A 404 -16.12 -9.13 -18.66
CA CYS A 404 -16.96 -9.85 -17.70
C CYS A 404 -17.93 -10.82 -18.39
N ALA A 405 -18.49 -10.46 -19.55
CA ALA A 405 -19.35 -11.35 -20.32
C ALA A 405 -18.60 -12.61 -20.79
N ARG A 406 -17.35 -12.47 -21.24
CA ARG A 406 -16.46 -13.60 -21.59
C ARG A 406 -16.20 -14.49 -20.37
N ILE A 407 -15.82 -13.90 -19.23
CA ILE A 407 -15.59 -14.63 -17.96
C ILE A 407 -16.83 -15.42 -17.54
N ALA A 408 -18.02 -14.83 -17.65
CA ALA A 408 -19.29 -15.45 -17.28
C ALA A 408 -19.63 -16.71 -18.12
N GLN A 409 -19.05 -16.84 -19.32
CA GLN A 409 -19.26 -17.96 -20.23
C GLN A 409 -18.28 -19.11 -20.02
N LEU A 410 -17.14 -18.89 -19.37
CA LEU A 410 -16.15 -19.94 -19.10
C LEU A 410 -16.78 -21.09 -18.28
N GLY A 411 -16.36 -22.34 -18.49
CA GLY A 411 -16.80 -23.47 -17.66
C GLY A 411 -16.43 -23.29 -16.18
N PRO A 412 -17.05 -24.01 -15.23
CA PRO A 412 -16.51 -24.08 -13.88
C PRO A 412 -15.06 -24.62 -13.94
N SER A 413 -14.14 -23.93 -13.26
CA SER A 413 -12.75 -24.37 -13.09
C SER A 413 -12.64 -25.40 -11.99
#